data_AF-A0A2V2VAZ8-F1
#
_entry.id   AF-A0A2V2VAZ8-F1
#
_cell.length_a   1.000
_cell.length_b   1.000
_cell.length_c   1.000
_cell.angle_alpha   90.00
_cell.angle_beta   90.00
_cell.angle_gamma   90.00
#
_symmetry.space_group_name_H-M   'P 1'
#
loop_
_entity.id
_entity.type
_entity.pdbx_description
1 polymer ?
#
loop_
_entity_poly.entity_id
_entity_poly.type
_entity_poly.pdbx_seq_one_letter_code
_entity_poly.pdbx_strand_id
1 'polypeptide(L)'
;MATLPDDVESLHKRIQLSEEWNMRLQSQIQELLRLSQNEVKTMRDRMQNPDIAIPLLQCYDATILEKQEENEKLQREVDKLKLMLQAANDELEETREAVRMAEAQLKELRMQAQEEHNSLENAKHEVEREAALVRQQLARSLDAETALKREVDQLKRELNMAQGDVAHFQRDTVTLGEEAKQTQSRLKTIESEKEETQQLGELQRIQLQLLSRENEDKLQELERIRHRMVQALRQSSDNHVAHLRVVEEKHREVVEGLRTQLNAQEMEVQKLRAQLARMDAGSKGSRYATSLRTTTELLEAQTRKAQEMELKRLYSELSSLQLQRDDALLRYEQLSSSLRREEADRLSEAQRETQGLRQKLRDQEQNYEQLDTERNRVKEELRVLREKCKSHASELQRARQERDQTLKKMEELRRALATAEETCERLRSEAKNDTAKERQRVHELEQHLDEVLREMQASKDRANASTTAMERQRDELRKELADSQERLTAVQARLSARDREAEVLAAKAEHLQEAVRMNQKQALSCNERVQQLLAQDEEKSRQLREMTLKVERLQWESARVSRAHDRLLEDVNSRFY
;
A
#
# COMPACT_ATOMS: atom_id res chain seq x y z
N MET A 1 30.30 57.63 19.98
CA MET A 1 31.09 58.19 21.10
C MET A 1 32.14 59.13 20.52
N ALA A 2 31.84 60.44 20.40
CA ALA A 2 32.72 61.37 19.69
C ALA A 2 32.66 62.83 20.21
N THR A 3 32.06 63.07 21.38
CA THR A 3 31.85 64.42 21.98
C THR A 3 32.81 64.75 23.12
N LEU A 4 33.51 63.75 23.66
CA LEU A 4 34.43 63.87 24.80
C LEU A 4 35.57 64.91 24.67
N PRO A 5 36.19 65.19 23.50
CA PRO A 5 37.29 66.15 23.46
C PRO A 5 36.82 67.61 23.64
N ASP A 6 35.67 67.99 23.09
CA ASP A 6 35.13 69.35 23.19
C ASP A 6 34.75 69.70 24.64
N ASP A 7 34.19 68.73 25.38
CA ASP A 7 33.89 68.87 26.81
C ASP A 7 35.17 69.20 27.61
N VAL A 8 36.27 68.51 27.34
CA VAL A 8 37.56 68.72 28.05
C VAL A 8 38.16 70.09 27.74
N GLU A 9 38.08 70.59 26.50
CA GLU A 9 38.48 71.97 26.19
C GLU A 9 37.58 73.00 26.89
N SER A 10 36.26 72.76 26.93
CA SER A 10 35.31 73.65 27.60
C SER A 10 35.54 73.74 29.11
N LEU A 11 36.06 72.67 29.72
CA LEU A 11 36.43 72.62 31.14
C LEU A 11 37.75 73.35 31.39
N HIS A 12 38.77 73.17 30.55
CA HIS A 12 40.03 73.92 30.67
C HIS A 12 39.81 75.43 30.52
N LYS A 13 38.98 75.87 29.55
CA LYS A 13 38.63 77.29 29.37
C LYS A 13 37.86 77.86 30.58
N ARG A 14 37.00 77.06 31.21
CA ARG A 14 36.31 77.44 32.46
C ARG A 14 37.26 77.51 33.67
N ILE A 15 38.24 76.62 33.77
CA ILE A 15 39.27 76.66 34.81
C ILE A 15 40.15 77.90 34.64
N GLN A 16 40.66 78.18 33.44
CA GLN A 16 41.47 79.37 33.15
C GLN A 16 40.71 80.67 33.47
N LEU A 17 39.43 80.77 33.11
CA LEU A 17 38.59 81.90 33.53
C LEU A 17 38.47 81.97 35.06
N SER A 18 38.26 80.84 35.75
CA SER A 18 38.20 80.83 37.22
C SER A 18 39.54 81.21 37.88
N GLU A 19 40.68 80.93 37.25
CA GLU A 19 42.01 81.33 37.70
C GLU A 19 42.25 82.84 37.47
N GLU A 20 41.90 83.37 36.29
CA GLU A 20 41.92 84.82 36.03
C GLU A 20 41.03 85.59 37.01
N TRP A 21 39.81 85.12 37.24
CA TRP A 21 38.89 85.75 38.20
C TRP A 21 39.44 85.66 39.63
N ASN A 22 40.01 84.53 40.06
CA ASN A 22 40.69 84.43 41.36
C ASN A 22 41.86 85.40 41.48
N MET A 23 42.70 85.54 40.45
CA MET A 23 43.83 86.48 40.45
C MET A 23 43.36 87.94 40.55
N ARG A 24 42.28 88.32 39.83
CA ARG A 24 41.66 89.64 39.95
C ARG A 24 41.08 89.87 41.35
N LEU A 25 40.37 88.88 41.91
CA LEU A 25 39.83 88.93 43.28
C LEU A 25 40.94 89.07 44.33
N GLN A 26 42.05 88.36 44.19
CA GLN A 26 43.22 88.49 45.07
C GLN A 26 43.88 89.86 44.96
N SER A 27 43.99 90.45 43.75
CA SER A 27 44.47 91.84 43.59
C SER A 27 43.54 92.84 44.28
N GLN A 28 42.23 92.74 44.04
CA GLN A 28 41.23 93.60 44.67
C GLN A 28 41.21 93.46 46.20
N ILE A 29 41.38 92.25 46.73
CA ILE A 29 41.52 92.03 48.19
C ILE A 29 42.82 92.68 48.71
N GLN A 30 43.94 92.57 48.00
CA GLN A 30 45.18 93.26 48.38
C GLN A 30 45.09 94.79 48.30
N GLU A 31 44.30 95.33 47.36
CA GLU A 31 44.02 96.77 47.27
C GLU A 31 43.11 97.23 48.41
N LEU A 32 42.03 96.50 48.71
CA LEU A 32 41.14 96.75 49.84
C LEU A 32 41.86 96.68 51.20
N LEU A 33 42.85 95.78 51.34
CA LEU A 33 43.70 95.67 52.53
C LEU A 33 44.76 96.78 52.65
N ARG A 34 44.98 97.59 51.60
CA ARG A 34 45.88 98.77 51.62
C ARG A 34 45.16 100.08 51.93
N LEU A 35 43.82 100.11 51.93
CA LEU A 35 43.04 101.29 52.30
C LEU A 35 43.27 101.67 53.77
N SER A 36 43.36 102.97 54.06
CA SER A 36 43.45 103.43 55.44
C SER A 36 42.15 103.18 56.21
N GLN A 37 42.25 103.04 57.54
CA GLN A 37 41.06 102.86 58.38
C GLN A 37 40.06 104.04 58.26
N ASN A 38 40.54 105.25 57.94
CA ASN A 38 39.66 106.39 57.68
C ASN A 38 38.89 106.24 56.35
N GLU A 39 39.53 105.76 55.28
CA GLU A 39 38.85 105.53 53.99
C GLU A 39 37.83 104.39 54.11
N VAL A 40 38.21 103.28 54.74
CA VAL A 40 37.30 102.14 55.00
C VAL A 40 36.11 102.58 55.86
N LYS A 41 36.33 103.44 56.88
CA LYS A 41 35.26 103.99 57.70
C LYS A 41 34.38 104.97 56.91
N THR A 42 34.97 105.86 56.13
CA THR A 42 34.22 106.80 55.26
C THR A 42 33.38 106.06 54.21
N MET A 43 33.88 104.97 53.63
CA MET A 43 33.08 104.11 52.74
C MET A 43 31.95 103.41 53.49
N ARG A 44 32.20 102.87 54.69
CA ARG A 44 31.18 102.25 55.54
C ARG A 44 30.07 103.24 55.93
N ASP A 45 30.45 104.44 56.34
CA ASP A 45 29.52 105.50 56.75
C ASP A 45 28.70 105.97 55.53
N ARG A 46 29.28 106.01 54.32
CA ARG A 46 28.54 106.23 53.07
C ARG A 46 27.64 105.06 52.66
N MET A 47 28.03 103.81 52.92
CA MET A 47 27.18 102.63 52.73
C MET A 47 26.05 102.52 53.78
N GLN A 48 26.15 103.25 54.89
CA GLN A 48 25.09 103.39 55.89
C GLN A 48 24.17 104.59 55.63
N ASN A 49 24.48 105.46 54.65
CA ASN A 49 23.55 106.49 54.21
C ASN A 49 22.39 105.84 53.44
N PRO A 50 21.11 106.02 53.85
CA PRO A 50 19.95 105.46 53.13
C PRO A 50 19.89 105.85 51.65
N ASP A 51 20.35 107.05 51.27
CA ASP A 51 20.38 107.53 49.88
C ASP A 51 21.28 106.69 48.96
N ILE A 52 22.20 105.91 49.54
CA ILE A 52 23.14 105.03 48.83
C ILE A 52 22.81 103.55 49.09
N ALA A 53 22.43 103.21 50.32
CA ALA A 53 22.09 101.85 50.73
C ALA A 53 20.82 101.32 50.04
N ILE A 54 19.76 102.13 49.94
CA ILE A 54 18.47 101.68 49.41
C ILE A 54 18.56 101.40 47.90
N PRO A 55 19.15 102.27 47.05
CA PRO A 55 19.35 101.95 45.63
C PRO A 55 20.24 100.72 45.40
N LEU A 56 21.29 100.52 46.21
CA LEU A 56 22.13 99.32 46.11
C LEU A 56 21.36 98.04 46.46
N LEU A 57 20.56 98.06 47.53
CA LEU A 57 19.69 96.94 47.89
C LEU A 57 18.66 96.66 46.78
N GLN A 58 18.03 97.69 46.22
CA GLN A 58 17.09 97.53 45.09
C GLN A 58 17.76 96.93 43.85
N CYS A 59 19.02 97.29 43.56
CA CYS A 59 19.79 96.64 42.48
C CYS A 59 20.10 95.17 42.81
N TYR A 60 20.40 94.83 44.07
CA TYR A 60 20.59 93.43 44.48
C TYR A 60 19.30 92.63 44.42
N ASP A 61 18.18 93.17 44.91
CA ASP A 61 16.86 92.53 44.85
C ASP A 61 16.42 92.30 43.40
N ALA A 62 16.62 93.28 42.51
CA ALA A 62 16.38 93.13 41.08
C ALA A 62 17.27 92.02 40.46
N THR A 63 18.57 92.01 40.77
CA THR A 63 19.49 90.95 40.31
C THR A 63 19.08 89.57 40.84
N ILE A 64 18.60 89.49 42.08
CA ILE A 64 18.10 88.24 42.69
C ILE A 64 16.83 87.76 41.98
N LEU A 65 15.89 88.66 41.65
CA LEU A 65 14.68 88.34 40.91
C LEU A 65 14.99 87.89 39.47
N GLU A 66 15.89 88.58 38.76
CA GLU A 66 16.37 88.16 37.42
C GLU A 66 16.98 86.75 37.47
N LYS A 67 17.80 86.46 38.49
CA LYS A 67 18.40 85.13 38.66
C LYS A 67 17.43 84.06 39.16
N GLN A 68 16.38 84.43 39.88
CA GLN A 68 15.27 83.51 40.18
C GLN A 68 14.48 83.19 38.90
N GLU A 69 14.15 84.18 38.07
CA GLU A 69 13.50 83.96 36.78
C GLU A 69 14.35 83.10 35.83
N GLU A 70 15.65 83.35 35.71
CA GLU A 70 16.57 82.50 34.93
C GLU A 70 16.56 81.06 35.44
N ASN A 71 16.64 80.86 36.77
CA ASN A 71 16.67 79.54 37.37
C ASN A 71 15.34 78.80 37.19
N GLU A 72 14.19 79.48 37.27
CA GLU A 72 12.89 78.88 36.93
C GLU A 72 12.79 78.52 35.43
N LYS A 73 13.31 79.36 34.53
CA LYS A 73 13.34 79.06 33.08
C LYS A 73 14.18 77.81 32.82
N LEU A 74 15.39 77.75 33.39
CA LEU A 74 16.26 76.57 33.33
C LEU A 74 15.61 75.32 33.96
N GLN A 75 14.91 75.45 35.09
CA GLN A 75 14.19 74.33 35.72
C GLN A 75 13.09 73.78 34.80
N ARG A 76 12.29 74.66 34.16
CA ARG A 76 11.27 74.26 33.17
C ARG A 76 11.89 73.58 31.95
N GLU A 77 13.05 74.03 31.48
CA GLU A 77 13.79 73.38 30.39
C GLU A 77 14.36 72.02 30.80
N VAL A 78 14.94 71.91 32.00
CA VAL A 78 15.44 70.65 32.58
C VAL A 78 14.32 69.62 32.71
N ASP A 79 13.15 70.02 33.21
CA ASP A 79 12.02 69.09 33.37
C ASP A 79 11.39 68.70 32.02
N LYS A 80 11.36 69.61 31.04
CA LYS A 80 11.03 69.27 29.64
C LYS A 80 12.03 68.27 29.04
N LEU A 81 13.34 68.47 29.26
CA LEU A 81 14.39 67.58 28.77
C LEU A 81 14.33 66.19 29.44
N LYS A 82 13.96 66.10 30.73
CA LYS A 82 13.68 64.82 31.41
C LYS A 82 12.53 64.08 30.74
N LEU A 83 11.41 64.76 30.45
CA LEU A 83 10.26 64.16 29.78
C LEU A 83 10.62 63.67 28.36
N MET A 84 11.39 64.44 27.61
CA MET A 84 11.87 64.02 26.28
C MET A 84 12.85 62.84 26.37
N LEU A 85 13.75 62.81 27.36
CA LEU A 85 14.66 61.69 27.62
C LEU A 85 13.90 60.42 28.03
N GLN A 86 12.84 60.56 28.84
CA GLN A 86 12.01 59.44 29.26
C GLN A 86 11.26 58.84 28.05
N ALA A 87 10.54 59.66 27.27
CA ALA A 87 9.86 59.19 26.06
C ALA A 87 10.83 58.50 25.07
N ALA A 88 12.03 59.06 24.87
CA ALA A 88 13.05 58.45 24.02
C ALA A 88 13.67 57.15 24.60
N ASN A 89 13.63 56.95 25.92
CA ASN A 89 13.97 55.67 26.54
C ASN A 89 12.84 54.65 26.37
N ASP A 90 11.58 55.06 26.57
CA ASP A 90 10.41 54.20 26.42
C ASP A 90 10.32 53.67 24.97
N GLU A 91 10.47 54.54 23.96
CA GLU A 91 10.62 54.16 22.54
C GLU A 91 11.81 53.21 22.29
N LEU A 92 12.92 53.37 23.02
CA LEU A 92 14.09 52.49 22.95
C LEU A 92 13.84 51.13 23.59
N GLU A 93 12.95 51.01 24.57
CA GLU A 93 12.58 49.72 25.17
C GLU A 93 11.56 48.99 24.29
N GLU A 94 10.53 49.67 23.76
CA GLU A 94 9.59 49.11 22.78
C GLU A 94 10.32 48.56 21.54
N THR A 95 11.27 49.32 20.97
CA THR A 95 12.05 48.86 19.82
C THR A 95 12.98 47.69 20.16
N ARG A 96 13.55 47.63 21.37
CA ARG A 96 14.30 46.46 21.86
C ARG A 96 13.41 45.23 22.08
N GLU A 97 12.12 45.41 22.37
CA GLU A 97 11.18 44.30 22.49
C GLU A 97 10.71 43.79 21.13
N ALA A 98 10.39 44.69 20.21
CA ALA A 98 10.13 44.35 18.81
C ALA A 98 11.29 43.55 18.19
N VAL A 99 12.55 43.97 18.42
CA VAL A 99 13.74 43.22 17.97
C VAL A 99 13.86 41.85 18.65
N ARG A 100 13.66 41.75 19.97
CA ARG A 100 13.68 40.46 20.68
C ARG A 100 12.62 39.48 20.18
N MET A 101 11.41 39.97 19.89
CA MET A 101 10.31 39.17 19.31
C MET A 101 10.62 38.73 17.88
N ALA A 102 11.16 39.62 17.05
CA ALA A 102 11.59 39.28 15.69
C ALA A 102 12.73 38.24 15.69
N GLU A 103 13.70 38.35 16.60
CA GLU A 103 14.74 37.33 16.77
C GLU A 103 14.19 35.97 17.19
N ALA A 104 13.18 35.93 18.06
CA ALA A 104 12.53 34.69 18.49
C ALA A 104 11.83 34.00 17.31
N GLN A 105 11.01 34.75 16.56
CA GLN A 105 10.34 34.27 15.35
C GLN A 105 11.35 33.79 14.29
N LEU A 106 12.47 34.49 14.10
CA LEU A 106 13.49 34.12 13.12
C LEU A 106 14.28 32.88 13.56
N LYS A 107 14.44 32.63 14.87
CA LYS A 107 14.96 31.35 15.40
C LYS A 107 13.96 30.21 15.19
N GLU A 108 12.68 30.43 15.45
CA GLU A 108 11.61 29.44 15.27
C GLU A 108 11.45 29.01 13.80
N LEU A 109 11.37 29.98 12.88
CA LEU A 109 11.34 29.73 11.42
C LEU A 109 12.59 28.97 10.93
N ARG A 110 13.76 29.19 11.54
CA ARG A 110 14.98 28.43 11.23
C ARG A 110 14.91 26.98 11.73
N MET A 111 14.28 26.71 12.87
CA MET A 111 14.06 25.33 13.33
C MET A 111 13.06 24.62 12.42
N GLN A 112 11.93 25.26 12.11
CA GLN A 112 10.91 24.72 11.20
C GLN A 112 11.51 24.39 9.82
N ALA A 113 12.27 25.31 9.21
CA ALA A 113 12.94 25.04 7.94
C ALA A 113 14.00 23.92 8.03
N GLN A 114 14.66 23.74 9.17
CA GLN A 114 15.60 22.64 9.39
C GLN A 114 14.88 21.30 9.57
N GLU A 115 13.74 21.27 10.27
CA GLU A 115 12.88 20.09 10.44
C GLU A 115 12.26 19.67 9.10
N GLU A 116 11.75 20.62 8.32
CA GLU A 116 11.29 20.41 6.95
C GLU A 116 12.42 19.81 6.09
N HIS A 117 13.61 20.44 6.08
CA HIS A 117 14.76 19.94 5.34
C HIS A 117 15.15 18.50 5.73
N ASN A 118 15.21 18.22 7.03
CA ASN A 118 15.50 16.88 7.54
C ASN A 118 14.42 15.86 7.12
N SER A 119 13.14 16.25 7.12
CA SER A 119 12.05 15.37 6.66
C SER A 119 12.12 15.08 5.15
N LEU A 120 12.50 16.08 4.34
CA LEU A 120 12.70 15.94 2.90
C LEU A 120 13.93 15.07 2.56
N GLU A 121 15.03 15.15 3.31
CA GLU A 121 16.16 14.22 3.16
C GLU A 121 15.77 12.78 3.51
N ASN A 122 14.99 12.58 4.59
CA ASN A 122 14.50 11.25 4.95
C ASN A 122 13.59 10.66 3.87
N ALA A 123 12.62 11.44 3.38
CA ALA A 123 11.71 11.03 2.30
C ALA A 123 12.47 10.72 1.00
N LYS A 124 13.45 11.56 0.63
CA LYS A 124 14.37 11.31 -0.50
C LYS A 124 15.10 9.97 -0.33
N HIS A 125 15.68 9.71 0.85
CA HIS A 125 16.38 8.45 1.11
C HIS A 125 15.46 7.23 1.10
N GLU A 126 14.18 7.37 1.46
CA GLU A 126 13.19 6.30 1.31
C GLU A 126 12.88 6.02 -0.16
N VAL A 127 12.62 7.06 -0.96
CA VAL A 127 12.45 6.94 -2.42
C VAL A 127 13.70 6.35 -3.10
N GLU A 128 14.90 6.69 -2.65
CA GLU A 128 16.15 6.09 -3.14
C GLU A 128 16.24 4.58 -2.84
N ARG A 129 15.82 4.14 -1.63
CA ARG A 129 15.75 2.72 -1.26
C ARG A 129 14.70 1.97 -2.09
N GLU A 130 13.50 2.55 -2.26
CA GLU A 130 12.44 1.95 -3.08
C GLU A 130 12.88 1.85 -4.55
N ALA A 131 13.47 2.89 -5.12
CA ALA A 131 14.02 2.87 -6.47
C ALA A 131 15.17 1.86 -6.63
N ALA A 132 15.91 1.54 -5.57
CA ALA A 132 16.90 0.46 -5.58
C ALA A 132 16.24 -0.93 -5.54
N LEU A 133 15.21 -1.12 -4.71
CA LEU A 133 14.43 -2.36 -4.64
C LEU A 133 13.72 -2.67 -5.96
N VAL A 134 13.06 -1.68 -6.57
CA VAL A 134 12.41 -1.82 -7.89
C VAL A 134 13.43 -2.17 -8.98
N ARG A 135 14.62 -1.56 -8.97
CA ARG A 135 15.71 -1.92 -9.89
C ARG A 135 16.22 -3.35 -9.67
N GLN A 136 16.31 -3.81 -8.43
CA GLN A 136 16.68 -5.21 -8.13
C GLN A 136 15.59 -6.20 -8.56
N GLN A 137 14.31 -5.86 -8.37
CA GLN A 137 13.18 -6.68 -8.83
C GLN A 137 13.16 -6.77 -10.36
N LEU A 138 13.33 -5.64 -11.06
CA LEU A 138 13.41 -5.60 -12.52
C LEU A 138 14.57 -6.45 -13.06
N ALA A 139 15.75 -6.38 -12.44
CA ALA A 139 16.89 -7.22 -12.80
C ALA A 139 16.55 -8.72 -12.67
N ARG A 140 15.97 -9.15 -11.53
CA ARG A 140 15.52 -10.55 -11.33
C ARG A 140 14.46 -10.98 -12.35
N SER A 141 13.55 -10.09 -12.72
CA SER A 141 12.52 -10.36 -13.74
C SER A 141 13.14 -10.52 -15.14
N LEU A 142 14.13 -9.71 -15.49
CA LEU A 142 14.88 -9.85 -16.74
C LEU A 142 15.71 -11.15 -16.74
N ASP A 143 16.38 -11.49 -15.64
CA ASP A 143 17.11 -12.76 -15.50
C ASP A 143 16.17 -13.95 -15.71
N ALA A 144 14.99 -13.94 -15.08
CA ALA A 144 13.94 -14.94 -15.26
C ALA A 144 13.42 -15.00 -16.71
N GLU A 145 13.23 -13.85 -17.38
CA GLU A 145 12.86 -13.81 -18.80
C GLU A 145 13.96 -14.43 -19.70
N THR A 146 15.25 -14.20 -19.39
CA THR A 146 16.34 -14.88 -20.11
C THR A 146 16.39 -16.38 -19.83
N ALA A 147 16.04 -16.83 -18.61
CA ALA A 147 15.94 -18.24 -18.29
C ALA A 147 14.82 -18.92 -19.10
N LEU A 148 13.61 -18.34 -19.09
CA LEU A 148 12.47 -18.81 -19.87
C LEU A 148 12.77 -18.83 -21.38
N LYS A 149 13.51 -17.85 -21.92
CA LYS A 149 13.96 -17.87 -23.33
C LYS A 149 14.90 -19.04 -23.61
N ARG A 150 15.85 -19.35 -22.72
CA ARG A 150 16.73 -20.53 -22.85
C ARG A 150 15.96 -21.84 -22.79
N GLU A 151 14.98 -21.95 -21.90
CA GLU A 151 14.09 -23.12 -21.79
C GLU A 151 13.22 -23.29 -23.05
N VAL A 152 12.61 -22.23 -23.56
CA VAL A 152 11.84 -22.24 -24.82
C VAL A 152 12.73 -22.65 -26.00
N ASP A 153 13.97 -22.16 -26.08
CA ASP A 153 14.90 -22.57 -27.13
C ASP A 153 15.45 -24.00 -26.95
N GLN A 154 15.48 -24.53 -25.73
CA GLN A 154 15.75 -25.94 -25.47
C GLN A 154 14.56 -26.82 -25.90
N LEU A 155 13.33 -26.49 -25.51
CA LEU A 155 12.12 -27.19 -25.91
C LEU A 155 11.93 -27.19 -27.44
N LYS A 156 12.33 -26.13 -28.15
CA LYS A 156 12.39 -26.13 -29.63
C LYS A 156 13.38 -27.15 -30.18
N ARG A 157 14.56 -27.32 -29.56
CA ARG A 157 15.54 -28.34 -29.99
C ARG A 157 15.01 -29.75 -29.73
N GLU A 158 14.41 -29.98 -28.56
CA GLU A 158 13.80 -31.26 -28.19
C GLU A 158 12.62 -31.61 -29.12
N LEU A 159 11.76 -30.64 -29.46
CA LEU A 159 10.71 -30.79 -30.45
C LEU A 159 11.27 -31.10 -31.86
N ASN A 160 12.33 -30.41 -32.29
CA ASN A 160 12.95 -30.66 -33.59
C ASN A 160 13.62 -32.05 -33.65
N MET A 161 14.22 -32.52 -32.55
CA MET A 161 14.73 -33.90 -32.46
C MET A 161 13.58 -34.90 -32.54
N ALA A 162 12.53 -34.75 -31.74
CA ALA A 162 11.36 -35.63 -31.76
C ALA A 162 10.65 -35.66 -33.14
N GLN A 163 10.63 -34.53 -33.87
CA GLN A 163 10.15 -34.49 -35.26
C GLN A 163 11.09 -35.24 -36.23
N GLY A 164 12.40 -35.15 -36.01
CA GLY A 164 13.40 -35.95 -36.72
C GLY A 164 13.24 -37.44 -36.46
N ASP A 165 13.03 -37.84 -35.20
CA ASP A 165 12.79 -39.22 -34.79
C ASP A 165 11.48 -39.76 -35.39
N VAL A 166 10.39 -38.99 -35.35
CA VAL A 166 9.13 -39.33 -36.02
C VAL A 166 9.33 -39.49 -37.52
N ALA A 167 10.13 -38.64 -38.17
CA ALA A 167 10.45 -38.78 -39.60
C ALA A 167 11.37 -39.99 -39.87
N HIS A 168 12.19 -40.43 -38.90
CA HIS A 168 12.96 -41.66 -38.97
C HIS A 168 12.04 -42.88 -38.87
N PHE A 169 11.24 -42.97 -37.81
CA PHE A 169 10.26 -44.05 -37.62
C PHE A 169 9.23 -44.15 -38.76
N GLN A 170 8.88 -43.04 -39.42
CA GLN A 170 8.06 -43.07 -40.63
C GLN A 170 8.79 -43.71 -41.83
N ARG A 171 10.10 -43.48 -41.99
CA ARG A 171 10.89 -44.20 -43.00
C ARG A 171 11.05 -45.66 -42.64
N ASP A 172 11.32 -45.97 -41.37
CA ASP A 172 11.51 -47.35 -40.90
C ASP A 172 10.21 -48.17 -41.01
N THR A 173 9.05 -47.57 -40.75
CA THR A 173 7.75 -48.24 -40.98
C THR A 173 7.38 -48.36 -42.47
N VAL A 174 7.91 -47.49 -43.34
CA VAL A 174 7.82 -47.68 -44.80
C VAL A 174 8.74 -48.81 -45.26
N THR A 175 10.01 -48.85 -44.85
CA THR A 175 10.94 -49.92 -45.24
C THR A 175 10.52 -51.28 -44.68
N LEU A 176 10.16 -51.37 -43.39
CA LEU A 176 9.56 -52.58 -42.82
C LEU A 176 8.23 -52.96 -43.52
N GLY A 177 7.47 -51.98 -44.00
CA GLY A 177 6.27 -52.20 -44.81
C GLY A 177 6.57 -52.71 -46.23
N GLU A 178 7.71 -52.37 -46.80
CA GLU A 178 8.19 -52.88 -48.09
C GLU A 178 8.85 -54.27 -47.93
N GLU A 179 9.60 -54.50 -46.85
CA GLU A 179 10.11 -55.82 -46.46
C GLU A 179 8.97 -56.79 -46.13
N ALA A 180 7.91 -56.34 -45.46
CA ALA A 180 6.69 -57.11 -45.25
C ALA A 180 5.99 -57.48 -46.58
N LYS A 181 5.97 -56.58 -47.56
CA LYS A 181 5.44 -56.87 -48.91
C LYS A 181 6.34 -57.83 -49.68
N GLN A 182 7.67 -57.69 -49.60
CA GLN A 182 8.63 -58.61 -50.24
C GLN A 182 8.62 -60.01 -49.61
N THR A 183 8.48 -60.10 -48.28
CA THR A 183 8.35 -61.39 -47.59
C THR A 183 6.99 -62.02 -47.87
N GLN A 184 5.90 -61.24 -47.96
CA GLN A 184 4.60 -61.74 -48.39
C GLN A 184 4.60 -62.21 -49.85
N SER A 185 5.29 -61.53 -50.78
CA SER A 185 5.39 -62.01 -52.16
C SER A 185 6.27 -63.26 -52.28
N ARG A 186 7.38 -63.35 -51.53
CA ARG A 186 8.19 -64.57 -51.42
C ARG A 186 7.43 -65.75 -50.81
N LEU A 187 6.61 -65.50 -49.78
CA LEU A 187 5.75 -66.53 -49.20
C LEU A 187 4.75 -67.05 -50.25
N LYS A 188 4.13 -66.16 -51.03
CA LYS A 188 3.21 -66.58 -52.11
C LYS A 188 3.88 -67.41 -53.20
N THR A 189 5.11 -67.10 -53.61
CA THR A 189 5.86 -67.97 -54.54
C THR A 189 6.20 -69.32 -53.91
N ILE A 190 6.61 -69.34 -52.64
CA ILE A 190 6.88 -70.59 -51.89
C ILE A 190 5.60 -71.41 -51.67
N GLU A 191 4.43 -70.78 -51.58
CA GLU A 191 3.13 -71.45 -51.51
C GLU A 191 2.77 -72.08 -52.88
N SER A 192 2.94 -71.38 -54.00
CA SER A 192 2.77 -72.00 -55.34
C SER A 192 3.77 -73.12 -55.62
N GLU A 193 5.04 -72.96 -55.23
CA GLU A 193 6.07 -74.00 -55.35
C GLU A 193 5.73 -75.23 -54.47
N LYS A 194 5.06 -75.02 -53.32
CA LYS A 194 4.52 -76.10 -52.49
C LYS A 194 3.32 -76.80 -53.13
N GLU A 195 2.40 -76.08 -53.77
CA GLU A 195 1.27 -76.69 -54.46
C GLU A 195 1.74 -77.54 -55.66
N GLU A 196 2.68 -77.05 -56.47
CA GLU A 196 3.29 -77.83 -57.56
C GLU A 196 4.05 -79.07 -57.05
N THR A 197 4.86 -78.93 -55.99
CA THR A 197 5.60 -80.08 -55.42
C THR A 197 4.70 -81.08 -54.69
N GLN A 198 3.57 -80.65 -54.12
CA GLN A 198 2.55 -81.55 -53.58
C GLN A 198 1.86 -82.35 -54.69
N GLN A 199 1.42 -81.70 -55.76
CA GLN A 199 0.82 -82.39 -56.92
C GLN A 199 1.79 -83.40 -57.56
N LEU A 200 3.08 -83.06 -57.65
CA LEU A 200 4.12 -83.97 -58.12
C LEU A 200 4.32 -85.17 -57.17
N GLY A 201 4.29 -84.94 -55.85
CA GLY A 201 4.41 -85.99 -54.83
C GLY A 201 3.19 -86.93 -54.77
N GLU A 202 1.99 -86.42 -55.03
CA GLU A 202 0.77 -87.22 -55.14
C GLU A 202 0.77 -88.09 -56.40
N LEU A 203 1.18 -87.54 -57.55
CA LEU A 203 1.40 -88.32 -58.78
C LEU A 203 2.41 -89.46 -58.56
N GLN A 204 3.54 -89.19 -57.91
CA GLN A 204 4.54 -90.22 -57.58
C GLN A 204 3.99 -91.28 -56.61
N ARG A 205 3.19 -90.90 -55.61
CA ARG A 205 2.50 -91.86 -54.73
C ARG A 205 1.53 -92.78 -55.49
N ILE A 206 0.70 -92.22 -56.37
CA ILE A 206 -0.26 -92.99 -57.18
C ILE A 206 0.49 -93.95 -58.12
N GLN A 207 1.57 -93.48 -58.75
CA GLN A 207 2.40 -94.31 -59.62
C GLN A 207 3.07 -95.48 -58.86
N LEU A 208 3.57 -95.24 -57.64
CA LEU A 208 4.13 -96.28 -56.78
C LEU A 208 3.07 -97.29 -56.30
N GLN A 209 1.85 -96.83 -55.98
CA GLN A 209 0.74 -97.72 -55.60
C GLN A 209 0.31 -98.64 -56.76
N LEU A 210 0.24 -98.10 -57.98
CA LEU A 210 -0.06 -98.89 -59.18
C LEU A 210 1.03 -99.93 -59.46
N LEU A 211 2.31 -99.56 -59.38
CA LEU A 211 3.45 -100.49 -59.55
C LEU A 211 3.50 -101.56 -58.46
N SER A 212 3.20 -101.22 -57.19
CA SER A 212 3.11 -102.22 -56.10
C SER A 212 2.04 -103.25 -56.39
N ARG A 213 0.85 -102.81 -56.80
CA ARG A 213 -0.29 -103.67 -57.12
C ARG A 213 -0.03 -104.57 -58.34
N GLU A 214 0.56 -104.01 -59.39
CA GLU A 214 0.95 -104.79 -60.58
C GLU A 214 1.99 -105.88 -60.25
N ASN A 215 2.91 -105.60 -59.31
CA ASN A 215 3.87 -106.59 -58.82
C ASN A 215 3.22 -107.66 -57.92
N GLU A 216 2.23 -107.31 -57.10
CA GLU A 216 1.44 -108.28 -56.33
C GLU A 216 0.62 -109.21 -57.23
N ASP A 217 -0.05 -108.67 -58.26
CA ASP A 217 -0.80 -109.47 -59.24
C ASP A 217 0.14 -110.43 -60.01
N LYS A 218 1.31 -109.94 -60.47
CA LYS A 218 2.35 -110.78 -61.10
C LYS A 218 2.90 -111.85 -60.16
N LEU A 219 3.10 -111.56 -58.88
CA LEU A 219 3.49 -112.55 -57.88
C LEU A 219 2.44 -113.65 -57.75
N GLN A 220 1.15 -113.29 -57.67
CA GLN A 220 0.06 -114.28 -57.64
C GLN A 220 0.02 -115.13 -58.92
N GLU A 221 0.28 -114.56 -60.10
CA GLU A 221 0.37 -115.35 -61.34
C GLU A 221 1.57 -116.30 -61.35
N LEU A 222 2.75 -115.84 -60.91
CA LEU A 222 3.93 -116.70 -60.74
C LEU A 222 3.67 -117.83 -59.74
N GLU A 223 2.96 -117.57 -58.64
CA GLU A 223 2.56 -118.61 -57.69
C GLU A 223 1.54 -119.59 -58.28
N ARG A 224 0.57 -119.13 -59.08
CA ARG A 224 -0.37 -120.01 -59.81
C ARG A 224 0.35 -120.89 -60.84
N ILE A 225 1.33 -120.33 -61.57
CA ILE A 225 2.17 -121.07 -62.52
C ILE A 225 3.06 -122.08 -61.78
N ARG A 226 3.71 -121.68 -60.69
CA ARG A 226 4.51 -122.56 -59.81
C ARG A 226 3.67 -123.71 -59.26
N HIS A 227 2.44 -123.47 -58.81
CA HIS A 227 1.54 -124.55 -58.37
C HIS A 227 1.20 -125.52 -59.52
N ARG A 228 0.89 -125.02 -60.72
CA ARG A 228 0.66 -125.88 -61.90
C ARG A 228 1.91 -126.69 -62.27
N MET A 229 3.10 -126.09 -62.23
CA MET A 229 4.36 -126.81 -62.48
C MET A 229 4.63 -127.88 -61.43
N VAL A 230 4.45 -127.59 -60.14
CA VAL A 230 4.62 -128.58 -59.05
C VAL A 230 3.60 -129.71 -59.18
N GLN A 231 2.36 -129.40 -59.56
CA GLN A 231 1.32 -130.41 -59.80
C GLN A 231 1.65 -131.29 -61.02
N ALA A 232 2.12 -130.71 -62.13
CA ALA A 232 2.55 -131.45 -63.32
C ALA A 232 3.80 -132.29 -63.05
N LEU A 233 4.75 -131.81 -62.25
CA LEU A 233 5.93 -132.57 -61.82
C LEU A 233 5.55 -133.73 -60.89
N ARG A 234 4.58 -133.54 -60.00
CA ARG A 234 4.01 -134.64 -59.19
C ARG A 234 3.33 -135.67 -60.08
N GLN A 235 2.42 -135.26 -60.96
CA GLN A 235 1.76 -136.17 -61.92
C GLN A 235 2.77 -136.91 -62.81
N SER A 236 3.86 -136.25 -63.23
CA SER A 236 4.95 -136.89 -63.99
C SER A 236 5.69 -137.93 -63.14
N SER A 237 5.99 -137.61 -61.87
CA SER A 237 6.58 -138.55 -60.91
C SER A 237 5.66 -139.74 -60.63
N ASP A 238 4.37 -139.51 -60.41
CA ASP A 238 3.37 -140.54 -60.13
C ASP A 238 3.18 -141.46 -61.35
N ASN A 239 3.12 -140.88 -62.56
CA ASN A 239 3.11 -141.62 -63.83
C ASN A 239 4.40 -142.42 -64.04
N HIS A 240 5.56 -141.89 -63.66
CA HIS A 240 6.84 -142.61 -63.75
C HIS A 240 6.88 -143.79 -62.77
N VAL A 241 6.40 -143.62 -61.53
CA VAL A 241 6.26 -144.71 -60.55
C VAL A 241 5.25 -145.77 -61.04
N ALA A 242 4.13 -145.36 -61.65
CA ALA A 242 3.19 -146.29 -62.26
C ALA A 242 3.82 -147.08 -63.43
N HIS A 243 4.56 -146.40 -64.31
CA HIS A 243 5.29 -147.04 -65.41
C HIS A 243 6.38 -148.00 -64.90
N LEU A 244 7.12 -147.63 -63.84
CA LEU A 244 8.10 -148.51 -63.20
C LEU A 244 7.43 -149.78 -62.66
N ARG A 245 6.29 -149.68 -61.97
CA ARG A 245 5.53 -150.87 -61.51
C ARG A 245 5.10 -151.78 -62.67
N VAL A 246 4.62 -151.22 -63.78
CA VAL A 246 4.27 -152.01 -64.97
C VAL A 246 5.51 -152.68 -65.59
N VAL A 247 6.67 -152.01 -65.60
CA VAL A 247 7.94 -152.60 -66.05
C VAL A 247 8.43 -153.69 -65.08
N GLU A 248 8.25 -153.52 -63.77
CA GLU A 248 8.56 -154.52 -62.73
C GLU A 248 7.65 -155.74 -62.85
N GLU A 249 6.35 -155.57 -63.06
CA GLU A 249 5.40 -156.67 -63.33
C GLU A 249 5.75 -157.40 -64.62
N LYS A 250 6.09 -156.68 -65.71
CA LYS A 250 6.53 -157.31 -66.97
C LYS A 250 7.88 -158.02 -66.82
N HIS A 251 8.82 -157.48 -66.04
CA HIS A 251 10.05 -158.20 -65.69
C HIS A 251 9.76 -159.44 -64.84
N ARG A 252 8.78 -159.38 -63.93
CA ARG A 252 8.37 -160.50 -63.10
C ARG A 252 7.75 -161.62 -63.93
N GLU A 253 6.83 -161.30 -64.83
CA GLU A 253 6.27 -162.24 -65.82
C GLU A 253 7.38 -162.91 -66.65
N VAL A 254 8.35 -162.13 -67.15
CA VAL A 254 9.48 -162.65 -67.93
C VAL A 254 10.41 -163.51 -67.07
N VAL A 255 10.69 -163.15 -65.82
CA VAL A 255 11.54 -163.94 -64.91
C VAL A 255 10.83 -165.22 -64.45
N GLU A 256 9.51 -165.21 -64.25
CA GLU A 256 8.72 -166.41 -63.94
C GLU A 256 8.58 -167.31 -65.18
N GLY A 257 8.45 -166.73 -66.38
CA GLY A 257 8.58 -167.42 -67.66
C GLY A 257 9.96 -168.07 -67.84
N LEU A 258 11.05 -167.34 -67.59
CA LEU A 258 12.41 -167.88 -67.64
C LEU A 258 12.67 -168.93 -66.55
N ARG A 259 12.05 -168.84 -65.37
CA ARG A 259 12.11 -169.88 -64.33
C ARG A 259 11.36 -171.15 -64.73
N THR A 260 10.19 -171.05 -65.35
CA THR A 260 9.48 -172.23 -65.86
C THR A 260 10.20 -172.86 -67.05
N GLN A 261 10.80 -172.07 -67.94
CA GLN A 261 11.70 -172.55 -68.99
C GLN A 261 12.97 -173.18 -68.42
N LEU A 262 13.60 -172.60 -67.39
CA LEU A 262 14.77 -173.16 -66.72
C LEU A 262 14.42 -174.49 -66.06
N ASN A 263 13.30 -174.60 -65.33
CA ASN A 263 12.87 -175.87 -64.75
C ASN A 263 12.62 -176.94 -65.83
N ALA A 264 12.04 -176.57 -66.98
CA ALA A 264 11.87 -177.49 -68.11
C ALA A 264 13.24 -177.91 -68.71
N GLN A 265 14.15 -176.96 -68.90
CA GLN A 265 15.51 -177.21 -69.36
C GLN A 265 16.34 -178.01 -68.35
N GLU A 266 16.13 -177.87 -67.04
CA GLU A 266 16.78 -178.69 -66.02
C GLU A 266 16.27 -180.13 -66.06
N MET A 267 14.96 -180.34 -66.28
CA MET A 267 14.41 -181.68 -66.53
C MET A 267 14.93 -182.28 -67.84
N GLU A 268 15.19 -181.48 -68.88
CA GLU A 268 15.85 -181.96 -70.10
C GLU A 268 17.35 -182.19 -69.91
N VAL A 269 18.06 -181.35 -69.14
CA VAL A 269 19.47 -181.53 -68.79
C VAL A 269 19.66 -182.72 -67.86
N GLN A 270 18.66 -183.09 -67.04
CA GLN A 270 18.68 -184.36 -66.30
C GLN A 270 18.54 -185.57 -67.25
N LYS A 271 17.63 -185.52 -68.24
CA LYS A 271 17.54 -186.55 -69.30
C LYS A 271 18.85 -186.63 -70.10
N LEU A 272 19.41 -185.49 -70.51
CA LEU A 272 20.65 -185.40 -71.29
C LEU A 272 21.88 -185.78 -70.47
N ARG A 273 21.94 -185.51 -69.16
CA ARG A 273 23.01 -186.01 -68.27
C ARG A 273 22.94 -187.53 -68.09
N ALA A 274 21.74 -188.12 -68.03
CA ALA A 274 21.55 -189.57 -68.02
C ALA A 274 21.93 -190.25 -69.36
N GLN A 275 22.03 -189.47 -70.45
CA GLN A 275 22.52 -189.90 -71.76
C GLN A 275 24.03 -189.63 -71.93
N LEU A 276 24.53 -188.47 -71.50
CA LEU A 276 25.95 -188.08 -71.54
C LEU A 276 26.83 -188.84 -70.55
N ALA A 277 26.27 -189.38 -69.47
CA ALA A 277 26.94 -190.38 -68.62
C ALA A 277 27.26 -191.71 -69.36
N ARG A 278 26.97 -191.80 -70.67
CA ARG A 278 27.26 -192.94 -71.55
C ARG A 278 28.11 -192.58 -72.78
N MET A 279 28.61 -191.34 -72.90
CA MET A 279 29.51 -190.96 -73.99
C MET A 279 30.77 -190.27 -73.45
N ASP A 280 31.91 -190.87 -73.78
CA ASP A 280 33.20 -190.59 -73.17
C ASP A 280 33.82 -189.22 -73.44
N ALA A 281 34.75 -188.92 -72.54
CA ALA A 281 35.68 -187.81 -72.55
C ALA A 281 36.50 -187.63 -73.85
N GLY A 282 36.89 -186.36 -74.10
CA GLY A 282 38.28 -186.07 -74.49
C GLY A 282 38.54 -184.96 -75.51
N SER A 283 39.11 -183.83 -75.08
CA SER A 283 40.44 -183.28 -75.50
C SER A 283 40.60 -181.77 -75.16
N LYS A 284 41.79 -181.17 -75.39
CA LYS A 284 42.21 -179.83 -74.87
C LYS A 284 43.18 -179.05 -75.81
N GLY A 285 43.26 -177.72 -75.63
CA GLY A 285 44.36 -176.80 -76.08
C GLY A 285 43.90 -175.69 -77.05
N SER A 286 44.62 -174.57 -77.32
CA SER A 286 45.81 -173.87 -76.75
C SER A 286 45.94 -172.49 -77.49
N ARG A 287 46.61 -171.36 -77.12
CA ARG A 287 47.60 -170.90 -76.10
C ARG A 287 47.79 -169.34 -76.24
N TYR A 288 48.68 -168.72 -75.42
CA TYR A 288 49.28 -167.36 -75.52
C TYR A 288 48.40 -166.15 -75.06
N ALA A 289 48.79 -165.14 -74.24
CA ALA A 289 50.06 -164.52 -73.76
C ALA A 289 50.62 -163.37 -74.65
N THR A 290 51.16 -162.22 -74.19
CA THR A 290 51.20 -161.45 -72.91
C THR A 290 51.88 -160.08 -73.17
N SER A 291 51.61 -159.01 -72.40
CA SER A 291 52.50 -157.83 -72.27
C SER A 291 52.22 -157.04 -70.98
N LEU A 292 53.23 -156.36 -70.41
CA LEU A 292 53.18 -155.74 -69.07
C LEU A 292 53.86 -154.37 -69.01
N ARG A 293 53.25 -153.44 -68.27
CA ARG A 293 53.92 -152.40 -67.48
C ARG A 293 53.67 -152.69 -65.99
N THR A 294 54.59 -152.24 -65.15
CA THR A 294 54.54 -152.37 -63.68
C THR A 294 53.43 -151.49 -63.10
N THR A 295 52.67 -152.03 -62.14
CA THR A 295 51.50 -151.35 -61.55
C THR A 295 51.86 -150.17 -60.64
N THR A 296 53.08 -150.15 -60.10
CA THR A 296 53.59 -149.09 -59.22
C THR A 296 53.77 -147.75 -59.95
N GLU A 297 54.34 -147.76 -61.16
CA GLU A 297 54.59 -146.55 -61.97
C GLU A 297 53.29 -145.81 -62.32
N LEU A 298 52.21 -146.56 -62.57
CA LEU A 298 50.88 -145.98 -62.84
C LEU A 298 50.32 -145.26 -61.60
N LEU A 299 50.46 -145.88 -60.42
CA LEU A 299 50.00 -145.31 -59.15
C LEU A 299 50.81 -144.07 -58.77
N GLU A 300 52.13 -144.08 -58.97
CA GLU A 300 52.98 -142.89 -58.75
C GLU A 300 52.65 -141.74 -59.71
N ALA A 301 52.37 -142.04 -60.98
CA ALA A 301 51.92 -141.01 -61.93
C ALA A 301 50.56 -140.44 -61.54
N GLN A 302 49.66 -141.27 -61.00
CA GLN A 302 48.33 -140.86 -60.55
C GLN A 302 48.37 -140.03 -59.26
N THR A 303 49.20 -140.38 -58.28
CA THR A 303 49.36 -139.58 -57.04
C THR A 303 50.04 -138.24 -57.31
N ARG A 304 51.09 -138.18 -58.14
CA ARG A 304 51.70 -136.91 -58.56
C ARG A 304 50.69 -136.02 -59.28
N LYS A 305 49.86 -136.58 -60.17
CA LYS A 305 48.80 -135.82 -60.86
C LYS A 305 47.69 -135.33 -59.92
N ALA A 306 47.36 -136.09 -58.86
CA ALA A 306 46.44 -135.63 -57.82
C ALA A 306 47.04 -134.45 -57.03
N GLN A 307 48.29 -134.59 -56.57
CA GLN A 307 49.03 -133.55 -55.85
C GLN A 307 49.18 -132.27 -56.69
N GLU A 308 49.44 -132.37 -57.99
CA GLU A 308 49.45 -131.22 -58.91
C GLU A 308 48.09 -130.50 -58.98
N MET A 309 46.98 -131.24 -58.99
CA MET A 309 45.64 -130.67 -59.02
C MET A 309 45.26 -130.02 -57.69
N GLU A 310 45.65 -130.63 -56.57
CA GLU A 310 45.51 -130.05 -55.22
C GLU A 310 46.34 -128.77 -55.06
N LEU A 311 47.60 -128.77 -55.53
CA LEU A 311 48.45 -127.57 -55.53
C LEU A 311 47.83 -126.45 -56.39
N LYS A 312 47.37 -126.76 -57.61
CA LYS A 312 46.69 -125.77 -58.49
C LYS A 312 45.43 -125.21 -57.84
N ARG A 313 44.64 -126.06 -57.16
CA ARG A 313 43.48 -125.64 -56.37
C ARG A 313 43.90 -124.72 -55.22
N LEU A 314 44.86 -125.12 -54.39
CA LEU A 314 45.36 -124.33 -53.26
C LEU A 314 45.93 -122.98 -53.68
N TYR A 315 46.64 -122.90 -54.81
CA TYR A 315 47.09 -121.62 -55.38
C TYR A 315 45.92 -120.73 -55.81
N SER A 316 44.86 -121.29 -56.40
CA SER A 316 43.66 -120.51 -56.76
C SER A 316 42.87 -120.03 -55.53
N GLU A 317 42.76 -120.88 -54.49
CA GLU A 317 42.15 -120.51 -53.20
C GLU A 317 42.96 -119.40 -52.52
N LEU A 318 44.28 -119.57 -52.41
CA LEU A 318 45.19 -118.58 -51.81
C LEU A 318 45.18 -117.25 -52.56
N SER A 319 45.14 -117.27 -53.90
CA SER A 319 45.01 -116.06 -54.73
C SER A 319 43.66 -115.37 -54.51
N SER A 320 42.56 -116.12 -54.40
CA SER A 320 41.24 -115.55 -54.09
C SER A 320 41.16 -114.94 -52.69
N LEU A 321 41.83 -115.56 -51.70
CA LEU A 321 41.93 -115.07 -50.33
C LEU A 321 42.82 -113.82 -50.22
N GLN A 322 43.89 -113.74 -51.02
CA GLN A 322 44.69 -112.52 -51.15
C GLN A 322 43.86 -111.37 -51.71
N LEU A 323 43.11 -111.60 -52.79
CA LEU A 323 42.22 -110.58 -53.35
C LEU A 323 41.16 -110.13 -52.34
N GLN A 324 40.51 -111.06 -51.63
CA GLN A 324 39.53 -110.74 -50.58
C GLN A 324 40.13 -109.97 -49.40
N ARG A 325 41.36 -110.31 -48.99
CA ARG A 325 42.11 -109.57 -47.96
C ARG A 325 42.37 -108.14 -48.41
N ASP A 326 42.83 -107.94 -49.64
CA ASP A 326 43.22 -106.63 -50.15
C ASP A 326 42.01 -105.72 -50.40
N ASP A 327 40.89 -106.30 -50.87
CA ASP A 327 39.57 -105.65 -50.90
C ASP A 327 39.10 -105.22 -49.50
N ALA A 328 39.29 -106.08 -48.49
CA ALA A 328 38.88 -105.79 -47.12
C ALA A 328 39.76 -104.71 -46.46
N LEU A 329 41.07 -104.72 -46.71
CA LEU A 329 42.00 -103.68 -46.27
C LEU A 329 41.65 -102.33 -46.91
N LEU A 330 41.43 -102.29 -48.23
CA LEU A 330 41.03 -101.06 -48.93
C LEU A 330 39.73 -100.47 -48.36
N ARG A 331 38.72 -101.31 -48.09
CA ARG A 331 37.46 -100.89 -47.45
C ARG A 331 37.68 -100.37 -46.03
N TYR A 332 38.59 -100.97 -45.25
CA TYR A 332 38.93 -100.51 -43.90
C TYR A 332 39.69 -99.17 -43.91
N GLU A 333 40.60 -98.95 -44.87
CA GLU A 333 41.27 -97.67 -45.07
C GLU A 333 40.30 -96.57 -45.54
N GLN A 334 39.36 -96.90 -46.42
CA GLN A 334 38.28 -95.99 -46.81
C GLN A 334 37.37 -95.64 -45.63
N LEU A 335 36.91 -96.64 -44.85
CA LEU A 335 36.04 -96.42 -43.69
C LEU A 335 36.74 -95.63 -42.57
N SER A 336 38.01 -95.92 -42.28
CA SER A 336 38.77 -95.21 -41.25
C SER A 336 39.18 -93.79 -41.68
N SER A 337 39.37 -93.55 -42.98
CA SER A 337 39.60 -92.19 -43.50
C SER A 337 38.32 -91.37 -43.65
N SER A 338 37.15 -91.98 -43.91
CA SER A 338 35.86 -91.28 -43.83
C SER A 338 35.49 -90.95 -42.38
N LEU A 339 35.62 -91.92 -41.45
CA LEU A 339 35.35 -91.70 -40.03
C LEU A 339 36.18 -90.55 -39.45
N ARG A 340 37.49 -90.50 -39.74
CA ARG A 340 38.37 -89.40 -39.30
C ARG A 340 37.99 -88.04 -39.89
N ARG A 341 37.39 -87.99 -41.09
CA ARG A 341 36.85 -86.75 -41.65
C ARG A 341 35.58 -86.34 -40.92
N GLU A 342 34.62 -87.25 -40.76
CA GLU A 342 33.39 -86.98 -39.98
C GLU A 342 33.69 -86.55 -38.53
N GLU A 343 34.68 -87.15 -37.87
CA GLU A 343 35.13 -86.74 -36.53
C GLU A 343 35.75 -85.33 -36.54
N ALA A 344 36.57 -84.99 -37.54
CA ALA A 344 37.16 -83.66 -37.69
C ALA A 344 36.10 -82.59 -38.04
N ASP A 345 35.14 -82.93 -38.90
CA ASP A 345 34.05 -82.05 -39.32
C ASP A 345 33.13 -81.75 -38.13
N ARG A 346 32.65 -82.77 -37.41
CA ARG A 346 31.86 -82.63 -36.17
C ARG A 346 32.61 -81.84 -35.09
N LEU A 347 33.92 -82.05 -34.96
CA LEU A 347 34.76 -81.28 -34.03
C LEU A 347 34.91 -79.82 -34.48
N SER A 348 34.96 -79.54 -35.78
CA SER A 348 34.94 -78.17 -36.31
C SER A 348 33.59 -77.48 -36.08
N GLU A 349 32.48 -78.20 -36.19
CA GLU A 349 31.13 -77.71 -35.94
C GLU A 349 30.94 -77.39 -34.45
N ALA A 350 31.25 -78.35 -33.57
CA ALA A 350 31.21 -78.14 -32.12
C ALA A 350 32.12 -76.98 -31.65
N GLN A 351 33.27 -76.76 -32.32
CA GLN A 351 34.11 -75.59 -32.08
C GLN A 351 33.45 -74.28 -32.53
N ARG A 352 32.83 -74.23 -33.73
CA ARG A 352 32.07 -73.05 -34.20
C ARG A 352 30.89 -72.73 -33.28
N GLU A 353 30.14 -73.75 -32.86
CA GLU A 353 29.03 -73.60 -31.90
C GLU A 353 29.54 -73.07 -30.55
N THR A 354 30.61 -73.66 -30.01
CA THR A 354 31.23 -73.20 -28.75
C THR A 354 31.73 -71.76 -28.85
N GLN A 355 32.30 -71.35 -29.99
CA GLN A 355 32.71 -69.97 -30.24
C GLN A 355 31.50 -69.02 -30.34
N GLY A 356 30.45 -69.41 -31.06
CA GLY A 356 29.21 -68.64 -31.18
C GLY A 356 28.47 -68.48 -29.85
N LEU A 357 28.43 -69.51 -29.01
CA LEU A 357 27.89 -69.44 -27.64
C LEU A 357 28.74 -68.55 -26.74
N ARG A 358 30.08 -68.62 -26.82
CA ARG A 358 30.98 -67.72 -26.08
C ARG A 358 30.84 -66.26 -26.50
N GLN A 359 30.59 -65.98 -27.78
CA GLN A 359 30.34 -64.63 -28.23
C GLN A 359 28.98 -64.12 -27.71
N LYS A 360 27.90 -64.89 -27.90
CA LYS A 360 26.56 -64.57 -27.35
C LYS A 360 26.58 -64.32 -25.84
N LEU A 361 27.40 -65.08 -25.08
CA LEU A 361 27.57 -64.86 -23.65
C LEU A 361 28.20 -63.49 -23.35
N ARG A 362 29.28 -63.12 -24.07
CA ARG A 362 29.92 -61.79 -23.93
C ARG A 362 28.99 -60.65 -24.33
N ASP A 363 28.23 -60.84 -25.41
CA ASP A 363 27.25 -59.85 -25.88
C ASP A 363 26.17 -59.65 -24.79
N GLN A 364 25.74 -60.71 -24.11
CA GLN A 364 24.83 -60.64 -22.96
C GLN A 364 25.48 -60.01 -21.72
N GLU A 365 26.73 -60.36 -21.39
CA GLU A 365 27.50 -59.75 -20.29
C GLU A 365 27.61 -58.23 -20.46
N GLN A 366 27.96 -57.76 -21.66
CA GLN A 366 28.01 -56.32 -21.99
C GLN A 366 26.64 -55.64 -21.89
N ASN A 367 25.57 -56.31 -22.33
CA ASN A 367 24.21 -55.78 -22.18
C ASN A 367 23.80 -55.69 -20.70
N TYR A 368 24.20 -56.64 -19.85
CA TYR A 368 23.97 -56.56 -18.40
C TYR A 368 24.77 -55.43 -17.75
N GLU A 369 26.03 -55.22 -18.13
CA GLU A 369 26.83 -54.07 -17.65
C GLU A 369 26.19 -52.74 -18.03
N GLN A 370 25.75 -52.58 -19.29
CA GLN A 370 25.04 -51.39 -19.75
C GLN A 370 23.77 -51.15 -18.93
N LEU A 371 22.90 -52.16 -18.79
CA LEU A 371 21.67 -52.07 -18.00
C LEU A 371 21.92 -51.78 -16.51
N ASP A 372 23.03 -52.25 -15.91
CA ASP A 372 23.39 -51.90 -14.54
C ASP A 372 23.78 -50.42 -14.43
N THR A 373 24.58 -49.90 -15.39
CA THR A 373 24.93 -48.46 -15.42
C THR A 373 23.70 -47.56 -15.63
N GLU A 374 22.78 -47.93 -16.52
CA GLU A 374 21.52 -47.20 -16.73
C GLU A 374 20.63 -47.25 -15.48
N ARG A 375 20.46 -48.42 -14.86
CA ARG A 375 19.73 -48.56 -13.59
C ARG A 375 20.33 -47.68 -12.51
N ASN A 376 21.66 -47.62 -12.40
CA ASN A 376 22.34 -46.80 -11.40
C ASN A 376 22.18 -45.29 -11.68
N ARG A 377 22.22 -44.88 -12.95
CA ARG A 377 21.91 -43.51 -13.38
C ARG A 377 20.48 -43.11 -13.03
N VAL A 378 19.48 -43.90 -13.45
CA VAL A 378 18.06 -43.65 -13.15
C VAL A 378 17.80 -43.62 -11.63
N LYS A 379 18.50 -44.46 -10.86
CA LYS A 379 18.43 -44.48 -9.39
C LYS A 379 18.94 -43.19 -8.75
N GLU A 380 19.98 -42.56 -9.31
CA GLU A 380 20.48 -41.25 -8.84
C GLU A 380 19.60 -40.09 -9.34
N GLU A 381 19.12 -40.13 -10.58
CA GLU A 381 18.14 -39.15 -11.09
C GLU A 381 16.86 -39.15 -10.23
N LEU A 382 16.37 -40.34 -9.82
CA LEU A 382 15.30 -40.49 -8.84
C LEU A 382 15.67 -39.99 -7.42
N ARG A 383 16.94 -40.09 -7.01
CA ARG A 383 17.42 -39.57 -5.72
C ARG A 383 17.35 -38.03 -5.72
N VAL A 384 17.89 -37.40 -6.76
CA VAL A 384 17.86 -35.94 -6.97
C VAL A 384 16.43 -35.42 -7.10
N LEU A 385 15.55 -36.10 -7.84
CA LEU A 385 14.14 -35.71 -7.95
C LEU A 385 13.41 -35.78 -6.60
N ARG A 386 13.69 -36.81 -5.78
CA ARG A 386 13.14 -36.91 -4.41
C ARG A 386 13.65 -35.80 -3.48
N GLU A 387 14.90 -35.35 -3.65
CA GLU A 387 15.45 -34.23 -2.90
C GLU A 387 14.81 -32.89 -3.34
N LYS A 388 14.63 -32.66 -4.64
CA LYS A 388 13.87 -31.50 -5.17
C LYS A 388 12.42 -31.49 -4.69
N CYS A 389 11.74 -32.65 -4.63
CA CYS A 389 10.39 -32.72 -4.08
C CYS A 389 10.34 -32.36 -2.59
N LYS A 390 11.38 -32.70 -1.81
CA LYS A 390 11.49 -32.29 -0.40
C LYS A 390 11.78 -30.79 -0.24
N SER A 391 12.65 -30.20 -1.07
CA SER A 391 12.93 -28.75 -1.00
C SER A 391 11.68 -27.94 -1.33
N HIS A 392 11.00 -28.23 -2.45
CA HIS A 392 9.75 -27.57 -2.83
C HIS A 392 8.64 -27.74 -1.78
N ALA A 393 8.54 -28.90 -1.13
CA ALA A 393 7.59 -29.09 -0.02
C ALA A 393 7.91 -28.20 1.20
N SER A 394 9.20 -28.03 1.52
CA SER A 394 9.64 -27.14 2.61
C SER A 394 9.45 -25.65 2.27
N GLU A 395 9.65 -25.27 1.01
CA GLU A 395 9.42 -23.91 0.50
C GLU A 395 7.93 -23.56 0.50
N LEU A 396 7.08 -24.49 0.06
CA LEU A 396 5.62 -24.36 0.15
C LEU A 396 5.15 -24.23 1.62
N GLN A 397 5.81 -24.91 2.56
CA GLN A 397 5.51 -24.76 3.99
C GLN A 397 5.93 -23.38 4.52
N ARG A 398 7.09 -22.85 4.13
CA ARG A 398 7.52 -21.47 4.48
C ARG A 398 6.55 -20.43 3.90
N ALA A 399 6.23 -20.53 2.61
CA ALA A 399 5.31 -19.61 1.94
C ALA A 399 3.90 -19.61 2.59
N ARG A 400 3.42 -20.76 3.09
CA ARG A 400 2.19 -20.84 3.90
C ARG A 400 2.36 -20.12 5.24
N GLN A 401 3.47 -20.34 5.97
CA GLN A 401 3.74 -19.66 7.24
C GLN A 401 3.86 -18.14 7.07
N GLU A 402 4.53 -17.67 6.01
CA GLU A 402 4.65 -16.25 5.66
C GLU A 402 3.28 -15.64 5.32
N ARG A 403 2.47 -16.32 4.50
CA ARG A 403 1.07 -15.92 4.22
C ARG A 403 0.24 -15.83 5.50
N ASP A 404 0.36 -16.79 6.40
CA ASP A 404 -0.43 -16.83 7.63
C ASP A 404 0.04 -15.76 8.64
N GLN A 405 1.30 -15.30 8.54
CA GLN A 405 1.79 -14.12 9.26
C GLN A 405 1.30 -12.80 8.63
N THR A 406 1.29 -12.67 7.30
CA THR A 406 0.79 -11.45 6.64
C THR A 406 -0.72 -11.29 6.79
N LEU A 407 -1.48 -12.39 6.79
CA LEU A 407 -2.90 -12.38 7.15
C LEU A 407 -3.14 -11.83 8.56
N LYS A 408 -2.40 -12.30 9.57
CA LYS A 408 -2.50 -11.80 10.95
C LYS A 408 -2.20 -10.31 11.05
N LYS A 409 -1.08 -9.85 10.46
CA LYS A 409 -0.72 -8.42 10.41
C LYS A 409 -1.79 -7.58 9.72
N MET A 410 -2.41 -8.11 8.66
CA MET A 410 -3.48 -7.42 7.94
C MET A 410 -4.79 -7.38 8.74
N GLU A 411 -5.11 -8.40 9.55
CA GLU A 411 -6.20 -8.32 10.53
C GLU A 411 -5.91 -7.32 11.67
N GLU A 412 -4.67 -7.30 12.18
CA GLU A 412 -4.22 -6.33 13.21
C GLU A 412 -4.36 -4.89 12.69
N LEU A 413 -3.90 -4.61 11.47
CA LEU A 413 -4.07 -3.32 10.80
C LEU A 413 -5.54 -2.97 10.55
N ARG A 414 -6.39 -3.94 10.19
CA ARG A 414 -7.85 -3.71 10.06
C ARG A 414 -8.51 -3.36 11.39
N ARG A 415 -8.12 -4.01 12.49
CA ARG A 415 -8.61 -3.67 13.85
C ARG A 415 -8.16 -2.26 14.24
N ALA A 416 -6.89 -1.93 14.01
CA ALA A 416 -6.34 -0.60 14.27
C ALA A 416 -7.06 0.49 13.45
N LEU A 417 -7.30 0.25 12.16
CA LEU A 417 -8.05 1.17 11.29
C LEU A 417 -9.47 1.40 11.82
N ALA A 418 -10.22 0.34 12.12
CA ALA A 418 -11.58 0.46 12.68
C ALA A 418 -11.60 1.26 13.99
N THR A 419 -10.63 1.04 14.89
CA THR A 419 -10.52 1.86 16.12
C THR A 419 -10.17 3.32 15.84
N ALA A 420 -9.37 3.60 14.81
CA ALA A 420 -9.04 4.96 14.40
C ALA A 420 -10.26 5.67 13.77
N GLU A 421 -11.02 4.96 12.92
CA GLU A 421 -12.28 5.43 12.35
C GLU A 421 -13.30 5.76 13.44
N GLU A 422 -13.50 4.88 14.43
CA GLU A 422 -14.34 5.14 15.60
C GLU A 422 -13.89 6.39 16.39
N THR A 423 -12.59 6.57 16.64
CA THR A 423 -12.12 7.78 17.35
C THR A 423 -12.31 9.05 16.52
N CYS A 424 -12.09 9.00 15.20
CA CYS A 424 -12.37 10.12 14.31
C CYS A 424 -13.87 10.46 14.27
N GLU A 425 -14.78 9.48 14.32
CA GLU A 425 -16.21 9.74 14.39
C GLU A 425 -16.65 10.33 15.73
N ARG A 426 -16.10 9.84 16.85
CA ARG A 426 -16.34 10.42 18.18
C ARG A 426 -15.88 11.87 18.25
N LEU A 427 -14.64 12.18 17.86
CA LEU A 427 -14.11 13.55 17.81
C LEU A 427 -14.93 14.46 16.88
N ARG A 428 -15.40 13.96 15.73
CA ARG A 428 -16.32 14.70 14.84
C ARG A 428 -17.69 14.95 15.47
N SER A 429 -18.18 14.05 16.34
CA SER A 429 -19.43 14.24 17.08
C SER A 429 -19.27 15.23 18.23
N GLU A 430 -18.14 15.19 18.93
CA GLU A 430 -17.78 16.12 20.01
C GLU A 430 -17.64 17.54 19.47
N ALA A 431 -16.87 17.74 18.38
CA ALA A 431 -16.75 19.04 17.72
C ALA A 431 -18.09 19.59 17.19
N LYS A 432 -19.01 18.72 16.74
CA LYS A 432 -20.40 19.13 16.37
C LYS A 432 -21.21 19.55 17.59
N ASN A 433 -21.07 18.85 18.71
CA ASN A 433 -21.75 19.19 19.96
C ASN A 433 -21.20 20.50 20.55
N ASP A 434 -19.89 20.73 20.51
CA ASP A 434 -19.28 21.95 21.06
C ASP A 434 -19.54 23.17 20.17
N THR A 435 -19.52 23.02 18.85
CA THR A 435 -20.00 24.09 17.95
C THR A 435 -21.50 24.35 18.06
N ALA A 436 -22.31 23.37 18.50
CA ALA A 436 -23.72 23.60 18.84
C ALA A 436 -23.87 24.36 20.18
N LYS A 437 -23.09 24.00 21.22
CA LYS A 437 -23.07 24.71 22.51
C LYS A 437 -22.67 26.18 22.34
N GLU A 438 -21.58 26.47 21.62
CA GLU A 438 -21.14 27.86 21.42
C GLU A 438 -22.12 28.64 20.52
N ARG A 439 -22.80 28.00 19.55
CA ARG A 439 -23.92 28.67 18.83
C ARG A 439 -25.08 29.01 19.75
N GLN A 440 -25.47 28.11 20.65
CA GLN A 440 -26.52 28.39 21.63
C GLN A 440 -26.11 29.54 22.57
N ARG A 441 -24.88 29.51 23.09
CA ARG A 441 -24.31 30.55 23.95
C ARG A 441 -24.20 31.91 23.26
N VAL A 442 -23.80 31.95 21.99
CA VAL A 442 -23.84 33.18 21.18
C VAL A 442 -25.27 33.69 21.07
N HIS A 443 -26.25 32.82 20.83
CA HIS A 443 -27.65 33.22 20.74
C HIS A 443 -28.24 33.72 22.07
N GLU A 444 -27.85 33.12 23.19
CA GLU A 444 -28.19 33.61 24.55
C GLU A 444 -27.58 35.00 24.81
N LEU A 445 -26.35 35.26 24.33
CA LEU A 445 -25.72 36.58 24.41
C LEU A 445 -26.37 37.60 23.46
N GLU A 446 -26.79 37.21 22.25
CA GLU A 446 -27.59 38.04 21.33
C GLU A 446 -28.91 38.47 21.98
N GLN A 447 -29.65 37.51 22.58
CA GLN A 447 -30.90 37.79 23.28
C GLN A 447 -30.70 38.78 24.44
N HIS A 448 -29.68 38.58 25.28
CA HIS A 448 -29.36 39.50 26.38
C HIS A 448 -28.90 40.89 25.89
N LEU A 449 -28.19 40.99 24.76
CA LEU A 449 -27.86 42.27 24.15
C LEU A 449 -29.12 43.00 23.66
N ASP A 450 -30.05 42.29 23.01
CA ASP A 450 -31.35 42.85 22.60
C ASP A 450 -32.21 43.27 23.80
N GLU A 451 -32.13 42.56 24.93
CA GLU A 451 -32.78 42.94 26.19
C GLU A 451 -32.19 44.23 26.76
N VAL A 452 -30.85 44.29 26.92
CA VAL A 452 -30.15 45.48 27.42
C VAL A 452 -30.37 46.70 26.50
N LEU A 453 -30.42 46.51 25.18
CA LEU A 453 -30.75 47.59 24.22
C LEU A 453 -32.20 48.08 24.38
N ARG A 454 -33.16 47.17 24.58
CA ARG A 454 -34.57 47.52 24.89
C ARG A 454 -34.69 48.26 26.21
N GLU A 455 -34.02 47.82 27.26
CA GLU A 455 -34.02 48.49 28.57
C GLU A 455 -33.34 49.85 28.53
N MET A 456 -32.21 49.98 27.81
CA MET A 456 -31.49 51.24 27.61
C MET A 456 -32.37 52.25 26.86
N GLN A 457 -33.03 51.84 25.78
CA GLN A 457 -33.94 52.69 25.02
C GLN A 457 -35.16 53.09 25.87
N ALA A 458 -35.77 52.15 26.63
CA ALA A 458 -36.84 52.47 27.57
C ALA A 458 -36.39 53.37 28.75
N SER A 459 -35.11 53.31 29.15
CA SER A 459 -34.52 54.22 30.14
C SER A 459 -34.35 55.63 29.57
N LYS A 460 -33.78 55.73 28.36
CA LYS A 460 -33.64 56.97 27.58
C LYS A 460 -34.99 57.65 27.32
N ASP A 461 -36.02 56.89 26.96
CA ASP A 461 -37.35 57.45 26.70
C ASP A 461 -38.04 57.93 28.00
N ARG A 462 -37.83 57.24 29.13
CA ARG A 462 -38.23 57.75 30.46
C ARG A 462 -37.47 59.03 30.83
N ALA A 463 -36.17 59.12 30.53
CA ALA A 463 -35.40 60.33 30.75
C ALA A 463 -35.88 61.51 29.88
N ASN A 464 -36.19 61.26 28.60
CA ASN A 464 -36.77 62.25 27.68
C ASN A 464 -38.19 62.70 28.09
N ALA A 465 -39.00 61.78 28.61
CA ALA A 465 -40.31 62.13 29.18
C ALA A 465 -40.14 63.03 30.42
N SER A 466 -39.17 62.72 31.28
CA SER A 466 -38.85 63.52 32.47
C SER A 466 -38.32 64.92 32.13
N THR A 467 -37.37 65.03 31.19
CA THR A 467 -36.85 66.35 30.76
C THR A 467 -37.96 67.18 30.12
N THR A 468 -38.73 66.64 29.18
CA THR A 468 -39.84 67.43 28.58
C THR A 468 -40.94 67.77 29.58
N ALA A 469 -41.13 67.02 30.67
CA ALA A 469 -42.03 67.40 31.77
C ALA A 469 -41.45 68.58 32.58
N MET A 470 -40.16 68.51 32.93
CA MET A 470 -39.43 69.60 33.61
C MET A 470 -39.37 70.88 32.76
N GLU A 471 -39.26 70.76 31.44
CA GLU A 471 -39.30 71.92 30.53
C GLU A 471 -40.67 72.59 30.49
N ARG A 472 -41.76 71.81 30.50
CA ARG A 472 -43.13 72.35 30.64
C ARG A 472 -43.29 73.11 31.96
N GLN A 473 -42.89 72.50 33.08
CA GLN A 473 -42.94 73.13 34.40
C GLN A 473 -42.09 74.41 34.47
N ARG A 474 -40.88 74.40 33.89
CA ARG A 474 -40.02 75.59 33.76
C ARG A 474 -40.71 76.71 33.00
N ASP A 475 -41.40 76.39 31.89
CA ASP A 475 -42.03 77.38 31.03
C ASP A 475 -43.41 77.83 31.54
N GLU A 476 -44.07 77.03 32.38
CA GLU A 476 -45.20 77.42 33.23
C GLU A 476 -44.76 78.40 34.32
N LEU A 477 -43.74 78.07 35.12
CA LEU A 477 -43.16 78.96 36.14
C LEU A 477 -42.64 80.28 35.57
N ARG A 478 -42.11 80.28 34.32
CA ARG A 478 -41.73 81.50 33.60
C ARG A 478 -42.93 82.39 33.26
N LYS A 479 -44.09 81.81 32.92
CA LYS A 479 -45.33 82.57 32.71
C LYS A 479 -45.85 83.13 34.03
N GLU A 480 -45.91 82.32 35.08
CA GLU A 480 -46.31 82.79 36.42
C GLU A 480 -45.41 83.93 36.93
N LEU A 481 -44.10 83.84 36.68
CA LEU A 481 -43.16 84.92 36.97
C LEU A 481 -43.47 86.19 36.16
N ALA A 482 -43.70 86.09 34.84
CA ALA A 482 -44.06 87.22 34.00
C ALA A 482 -45.39 87.87 34.45
N ASP A 483 -46.43 87.08 34.65
CA ASP A 483 -47.71 87.48 35.24
C ASP A 483 -47.53 88.22 36.58
N SER A 484 -46.63 87.73 37.44
CA SER A 484 -46.34 88.37 38.73
C SER A 484 -45.62 89.71 38.57
N GLN A 485 -44.73 89.83 37.57
CA GLN A 485 -44.02 91.08 37.26
C GLN A 485 -44.95 92.13 36.63
N GLU A 486 -45.88 91.74 35.75
CA GLU A 486 -46.93 92.62 35.23
C GLU A 486 -47.86 93.11 36.36
N ARG A 487 -48.27 92.21 37.27
CA ARG A 487 -49.06 92.59 38.45
C ARG A 487 -48.29 93.55 39.37
N LEU A 488 -47.00 93.32 39.57
CA LEU A 488 -46.15 94.15 40.44
C LEU A 488 -45.93 95.55 39.84
N THR A 489 -45.64 95.65 38.54
CA THR A 489 -45.52 96.95 37.85
C THR A 489 -46.87 97.70 37.81
N ALA A 490 -48.00 97.00 37.63
CA ALA A 490 -49.33 97.60 37.74
C ALA A 490 -49.65 98.11 39.16
N VAL A 491 -49.16 97.43 40.22
CA VAL A 491 -49.28 97.89 41.61
C VAL A 491 -48.37 99.10 41.87
N GLN A 492 -47.12 99.11 41.38
CA GLN A 492 -46.23 100.26 41.48
C GLN A 492 -46.79 101.49 40.74
N ALA A 493 -47.39 101.30 39.56
CA ALA A 493 -48.07 102.37 38.84
C ALA A 493 -49.23 102.97 39.67
N ARG A 494 -50.06 102.12 40.29
CA ARG A 494 -51.14 102.55 41.20
C ARG A 494 -50.62 103.25 42.45
N LEU A 495 -49.51 102.80 43.02
CA LEU A 495 -48.85 103.46 44.17
C LEU A 495 -48.40 104.86 43.77
N SER A 496 -47.63 105.01 42.69
CA SER A 496 -47.17 106.33 42.22
C SER A 496 -48.29 107.29 41.80
N ALA A 497 -49.48 106.76 41.47
CA ALA A 497 -50.68 107.58 41.28
C ALA A 497 -51.27 108.05 42.62
N ARG A 498 -51.32 107.17 43.63
CA ARG A 498 -51.74 107.49 45.01
C ARG A 498 -50.80 108.45 45.71
N ASP A 499 -49.49 108.33 45.50
CA ASP A 499 -48.49 109.25 46.05
C ASP A 499 -48.71 110.67 45.50
N ARG A 500 -48.93 110.81 44.18
CA ARG A 500 -49.29 112.08 43.53
C ARG A 500 -50.64 112.63 43.99
N GLU A 501 -51.64 111.77 44.21
CA GLU A 501 -52.91 112.19 44.82
C GLU A 501 -52.68 112.75 46.25
N ALA A 502 -51.79 112.13 47.04
CA ALA A 502 -51.43 112.58 48.38
C ALA A 502 -50.64 113.89 48.36
N GLU A 503 -49.67 114.06 47.45
CA GLU A 503 -48.94 115.33 47.22
C GLU A 503 -49.91 116.48 46.91
N VAL A 504 -50.86 116.26 45.99
CA VAL A 504 -51.89 117.25 45.61
C VAL A 504 -52.85 117.55 46.78
N LEU A 505 -53.13 116.59 47.65
CA LEU A 505 -53.93 116.81 48.87
C LEU A 505 -53.14 117.56 49.95
N ALA A 506 -51.84 117.30 50.10
CA ALA A 506 -50.95 118.03 51.01
C ALA A 506 -50.84 119.50 50.61
N ALA A 507 -50.54 119.80 49.34
CA ALA A 507 -50.49 121.18 48.83
C ALA A 507 -51.82 121.93 49.00
N LYS A 508 -52.97 121.24 48.86
CA LYS A 508 -54.30 121.81 49.18
C LYS A 508 -54.47 122.07 50.67
N ALA A 509 -53.98 121.22 51.54
CA ALA A 509 -54.03 121.42 52.99
C ALA A 509 -53.17 122.61 53.43
N GLU A 510 -51.98 122.77 52.85
CA GLU A 510 -51.09 123.93 53.08
C GLU A 510 -51.76 125.25 52.64
N HIS A 511 -52.30 125.32 51.42
CA HIS A 511 -53.06 126.50 50.97
C HIS A 511 -54.28 126.80 51.86
N LEU A 512 -54.98 125.79 52.37
CA LEU A 512 -56.08 126.00 53.31
C LEU A 512 -55.59 126.53 54.67
N GLN A 513 -54.44 126.05 55.18
CA GLN A 513 -53.83 126.60 56.40
C GLN A 513 -53.39 128.07 56.20
N GLU A 514 -52.80 128.42 55.05
CA GLU A 514 -52.49 129.81 54.72
C GLU A 514 -53.74 130.69 54.64
N ALA A 515 -54.81 130.21 53.99
CA ALA A 515 -56.08 130.92 53.90
C ALA A 515 -56.72 131.15 55.28
N VAL A 516 -56.65 130.16 56.19
CA VAL A 516 -57.07 130.31 57.60
C VAL A 516 -56.20 131.34 58.32
N ARG A 517 -54.88 131.30 58.16
CA ARG A 517 -53.96 132.27 58.80
C ARG A 517 -54.20 133.70 58.31
N MET A 518 -54.53 133.89 57.03
CA MET A 518 -54.86 135.20 56.47
C MET A 518 -56.22 135.71 56.98
N ASN A 519 -57.23 134.83 57.09
CA ASN A 519 -58.51 135.18 57.73
C ASN A 519 -58.34 135.56 59.21
N GLN A 520 -57.50 134.85 59.98
CA GLN A 520 -57.19 135.21 61.37
C GLN A 520 -56.56 136.61 61.48
N LYS A 521 -55.63 136.97 60.59
CA LYS A 521 -55.06 138.33 60.53
C LYS A 521 -56.12 139.39 60.21
N GLN A 522 -57.03 139.11 59.27
CA GLN A 522 -58.14 140.02 58.95
C GLN A 522 -59.11 140.18 60.13
N ALA A 523 -59.45 139.09 60.83
CA ALA A 523 -60.31 139.11 62.01
C ALA A 523 -59.69 139.93 63.17
N LEU A 524 -58.39 139.79 63.42
CA LEU A 524 -57.67 140.61 64.39
C LEU A 524 -57.68 142.09 64.01
N SER A 525 -57.37 142.43 62.75
CA SER A 525 -57.43 143.80 62.25
C SER A 525 -58.84 144.41 62.34
N CYS A 526 -59.89 143.60 62.11
CA CYS A 526 -61.28 144.03 62.31
C CYS A 526 -61.60 144.27 63.79
N ASN A 527 -61.11 143.43 64.72
CA ASN A 527 -61.27 143.64 66.15
C ASN A 527 -60.57 144.92 66.63
N GLU A 528 -59.34 145.19 66.19
CA GLU A 528 -58.62 146.45 66.45
C GLU A 528 -59.43 147.65 65.94
N ARG A 529 -60.02 147.53 64.74
CA ARG A 529 -60.86 148.57 64.15
C ARG A 529 -62.17 148.79 64.93
N VAL A 530 -62.78 147.73 65.46
CA VAL A 530 -63.97 147.82 66.32
C VAL A 530 -63.61 148.45 67.68
N GLN A 531 -62.48 148.11 68.28
CA GLN A 531 -62.01 148.75 69.52
C GLN A 531 -61.75 150.26 69.34
N GLN A 532 -61.16 150.66 68.20
CA GLN A 532 -61.01 152.08 67.83
C GLN A 532 -62.37 152.81 67.73
N LEU A 533 -63.39 152.16 67.17
CA LEU A 533 -64.73 152.75 67.03
C LEU A 533 -65.47 152.83 68.37
N LEU A 534 -65.34 151.82 69.24
CA LEU A 534 -65.92 151.83 70.60
C LEU A 534 -65.33 152.97 71.46
N ALA A 535 -64.01 153.18 71.40
CA ALA A 535 -63.37 154.29 72.10
C ALA A 535 -63.88 155.67 71.63
N GLN A 536 -64.13 155.84 70.33
CA GLN A 536 -64.71 157.08 69.78
C GLN A 536 -66.17 157.29 70.20
N ASP A 537 -66.93 156.22 70.44
CA ASP A 537 -68.32 156.31 70.89
C ASP A 537 -68.43 156.61 72.40
N GLU A 538 -67.54 156.06 73.23
CA GLU A 538 -67.42 156.46 74.64
C GLU A 538 -67.06 157.95 74.78
N GLU A 539 -66.15 158.45 73.94
CA GLU A 539 -65.71 159.85 73.98
C GLU A 539 -66.81 160.81 73.52
N LYS A 540 -67.52 160.49 72.43
CA LYS A 540 -68.75 161.21 72.05
C LYS A 540 -69.82 161.15 73.13
N SER A 541 -70.00 159.99 73.77
CA SER A 541 -70.95 159.80 74.87
C SER A 541 -70.61 160.65 76.11
N ARG A 542 -69.33 160.98 76.35
CA ARG A 542 -68.95 161.96 77.39
C ARG A 542 -69.33 163.38 76.97
N GLN A 543 -68.96 163.80 75.76
CA GLN A 543 -69.29 165.13 75.21
C GLN A 543 -70.81 165.38 75.20
N LEU A 544 -71.60 164.35 74.88
CA LEU A 544 -73.07 164.45 74.85
C LEU A 544 -73.64 164.69 76.26
N ARG A 545 -73.14 164.00 77.30
CA ARG A 545 -73.54 164.22 78.71
C ARG A 545 -73.21 165.64 79.19
N GLU A 546 -72.04 166.18 78.83
CA GLU A 546 -71.68 167.56 79.15
C GLU A 546 -72.61 168.59 78.47
N MET A 547 -73.09 168.29 77.27
CA MET A 547 -74.07 169.12 76.56
C MET A 547 -75.47 169.01 77.19
N THR A 548 -75.92 167.82 77.61
CA THR A 548 -77.18 167.66 78.35
C THR A 548 -77.18 168.50 79.64
N LEU A 549 -76.10 168.43 80.42
CA LEU A 549 -75.93 169.23 81.65
C LEU A 549 -75.89 170.75 81.43
N LYS A 550 -75.59 171.22 80.21
CA LYS A 550 -75.71 172.64 79.83
C LYS A 550 -77.16 172.99 79.44
N VAL A 551 -77.84 172.11 78.71
CA VAL A 551 -79.25 172.30 78.32
C VAL A 551 -80.17 172.32 79.53
N GLU A 552 -80.00 171.41 80.49
CA GLU A 552 -80.81 171.36 81.71
C GLU A 552 -80.71 172.66 82.53
N ARG A 553 -79.51 173.25 82.65
CA ARG A 553 -79.32 174.55 83.34
C ARG A 553 -80.14 175.66 82.69
N LEU A 554 -80.15 175.74 81.36
CA LEU A 554 -80.92 176.73 80.61
C LEU A 554 -82.44 176.47 80.72
N GLN A 555 -82.88 175.22 80.80
CA GLN A 555 -84.28 174.86 81.06
C GLN A 555 -84.73 175.29 82.47
N TRP A 556 -83.89 175.13 83.49
CA TRP A 556 -84.17 175.60 84.86
C TRP A 556 -84.34 177.13 84.93
N GLU A 557 -83.56 177.90 84.18
CA GLU A 557 -83.72 179.35 84.09
C GLU A 557 -85.01 179.75 83.35
N SER A 558 -85.30 179.12 82.21
CA SER A 558 -86.54 179.34 81.45
C SER A 558 -87.79 179.02 82.28
N ALA A 559 -87.81 177.87 82.96
CA ALA A 559 -88.91 177.46 83.85
C ALA A 559 -89.04 178.33 85.12
N ARG A 560 -88.10 179.24 85.41
CA ARG A 560 -88.24 180.26 86.45
C ARG A 560 -88.92 181.53 85.92
N VAL A 561 -88.76 181.84 84.64
CA VAL A 561 -89.39 183.00 83.98
C VAL A 561 -90.89 182.77 83.75
N SER A 562 -91.29 181.60 83.19
CA SER A 562 -92.71 181.30 82.93
C SER A 562 -93.59 181.42 84.19
N ARG A 563 -93.16 180.82 85.30
CA ARG A 563 -93.88 180.86 86.59
C ARG A 563 -94.00 182.25 87.24
N ALA A 564 -93.28 183.25 86.72
CA ALA A 564 -93.47 184.65 87.10
C ALA A 564 -94.48 185.37 86.19
N HIS A 565 -94.68 184.90 84.96
CA HIS A 565 -95.66 185.43 84.01
C HIS A 565 -97.08 184.97 84.35
N ASP A 566 -97.28 183.68 84.65
CA ASP A 566 -98.60 183.08 84.84
C ASP A 566 -99.35 183.75 86.01
N ARG A 567 -98.65 183.98 87.13
CA ARG A 567 -99.19 184.58 88.37
C ARG A 567 -99.65 186.03 88.24
N LEU A 568 -99.30 186.73 87.15
CA LEU A 568 -99.79 188.09 86.87
C LEU A 568 -100.95 188.10 85.87
N LEU A 569 -101.29 186.96 85.27
CA LEU A 569 -102.48 186.81 84.41
C LEU A 569 -103.71 186.37 85.20
N GLU A 570 -103.54 185.55 86.25
CA GLU A 570 -104.67 185.02 87.03
C GLU A 570 -105.48 186.11 87.75
N ASP A 571 -104.82 187.09 88.37
CA ASP A 571 -105.47 188.24 89.08
C ASP A 571 -106.24 189.19 88.14
N VAL A 572 -105.99 189.15 86.83
CA VAL A 572 -106.64 190.03 85.84
C VAL A 572 -107.99 189.45 85.37
N ASN A 573 -108.13 188.12 85.37
CA ASN A 573 -109.05 187.45 84.44
C ASN A 573 -110.38 186.96 85.05
N SER A 574 -110.65 187.26 86.32
CA SER A 574 -111.90 186.87 87.03
C SER A 574 -112.57 188.05 87.74
N ARG A 575 -113.01 189.04 86.95
CA ARG A 575 -114.03 190.05 87.33
C ARG A 575 -115.30 189.91 86.49
N PHE A 576 -115.64 188.67 86.14
CA PHE A 576 -116.90 188.29 85.48
C PHE A 576 -117.72 187.26 86.27
N TYR A 577 -117.40 187.11 87.57
CA TYR A 577 -118.34 187.45 88.64
C TYR A 577 -117.60 188.29 89.69
#